data_AF-A0A356SF02-F1
#
_entry.id   AF-A0A356SF02-F1
#
_cell.length_a   1.000
_cell.length_b   1.000
_cell.length_c   1.000
_cell.angle_alpha   90.00
_cell.angle_beta   90.00
_cell.angle_gamma   90.00
#
_symmetry.space_group_name_H-M   'P 1'
#
loop_
_entity.id
_entity.type
_entity.pdbx_description
1 polymer ?
#
loop_
_entity_poly.entity_id
_entity_poly.type
_entity_poly.pdbx_seq_one_letter_code
_entity_poly.pdbx_strand_id
1 'polypeptide(L)' 'DITSDVALVRLYGVRIPVLKRSDGAELGWPFDTLDIERFTA' A
#
# COMPACT_ATOMS: atom_id res chain seq x y z
N ASP A 1 -8.71 -7.34 4.30
CA ASP A 1 -8.32 -8.25 3.21
C ASP A 1 -8.84 -7.66 1.90
N ILE A 2 -8.04 -7.68 0.82
CA ILE A 2 -8.50 -7.08 -0.45
C ILE A 2 -9.39 -8.02 -1.26
N THR A 3 -9.31 -9.35 -1.04
CA THR A 3 -10.01 -10.33 -1.89
C THR A 3 -11.53 -10.27 -1.71
N SER A 4 -11.99 -9.72 -0.59
CA SER A 4 -13.41 -9.47 -0.30
C SER A 4 -13.96 -8.17 -0.90
N ASP A 5 -13.12 -7.29 -1.45
CA ASP A 5 -13.53 -5.98 -1.98
C ASP A 5 -13.08 -5.79 -3.44
N VAL A 6 -14.04 -5.84 -4.36
CA VAL A 6 -13.80 -5.74 -5.80
C VAL A 6 -13.12 -4.43 -6.21
N ALA A 7 -13.36 -3.33 -5.48
CA ALA A 7 -12.73 -2.06 -5.78
C ALA A 7 -11.23 -2.09 -5.40
N LEU A 8 -10.90 -2.69 -4.26
CA LEU A 8 -9.51 -2.87 -3.84
C LEU A 8 -8.75 -3.86 -4.72
N VAL A 9 -9.39 -4.95 -5.17
CA VAL A 9 -8.77 -5.88 -6.14
C VAL A 9 -8.43 -5.17 -7.45
N ARG A 10 -9.32 -4.32 -7.96
CA ARG A 10 -9.07 -3.55 -9.20
C ARG A 10 -7.91 -2.57 -9.06
N LEU A 11 -7.75 -1.95 -7.88
CA LEU A 11 -6.72 -0.94 -7.63
C LEU A 11 -5.34 -1.55 -7.30
N TYR A 12 -5.32 -2.65 -6.53
CA TYR A 12 -4.09 -3.16 -5.93
C TYR A 12 -3.77 -4.62 -6.26
N GLY A 13 -4.63 -5.36 -6.95
CA GLY A 13 -4.47 -6.81 -7.14
C GLY A 13 -3.13 -7.28 -7.70
N VAL A 14 -2.41 -6.42 -8.43
CA VAL A 14 -1.06 -6.69 -8.96
C VAL A 14 0.06 -5.90 -8.28
N ARG A 15 -0.28 -5.01 -7.33
CA ARG A 15 0.65 -4.09 -6.65
C ARG A 15 0.78 -4.35 -5.15
N ILE A 16 0.06 -5.34 -4.60
CA ILE A 16 0.20 -5.72 -3.19
C ILE A 16 1.61 -6.28 -2.90
N PRO A 17 2.20 -5.97 -1.74
CA PRO A 17 1.65 -5.15 -0.65
C PRO A 17 1.74 -3.63 -0.90
N VAL A 18 0.74 -2.88 -0.39
CA VAL A 18 0.70 -1.40 -0.39
C VAL A 18 0.41 -0.91 1.02
N LEU A 19 1.19 0.03 1.54
CA LEU A 19 0.91 0.76 2.77
C LEU A 19 0.14 2.04 2.43
N LYS A 20 -0.93 2.32 3.17
CA LYS A 20 -1.73 3.54 3.01
C LYS A 20 -1.84 4.27 4.34
N ARG A 21 -1.50 5.55 4.35
CA ARG A 21 -1.65 6.44 5.50
C ARG A 21 -3.03 7.05 5.55
N SER A 22 -3.42 7.54 6.73
CA SER A 22 -4.70 8.23 6.95
C SER A 22 -4.83 9.54 6.19
N ASP A 23 -3.73 10.17 5.80
CA ASP A 23 -3.68 11.36 4.93
C ASP A 23 -3.82 11.01 3.43
N GLY A 24 -3.92 9.73 3.08
CA GLY A 24 -4.09 9.24 1.72
C GLY A 24 -2.80 8.94 0.97
N ALA A 25 -1.62 9.14 1.58
CA ALA A 25 -0.35 8.75 0.97
C ALA A 25 -0.24 7.22 0.86
N GLU A 26 0.41 6.73 -0.21
CA GLU A 26 0.58 5.31 -0.51
C GLU A 26 2.04 4.96 -0.79
N LEU A 27 2.53 3.88 -0.18
CA LEU A 27 3.83 3.27 -0.45
C LEU A 27 3.58 1.87 -1.04
N GLY A 28 3.90 1.70 -2.33
CA GLY A 28 3.73 0.43 -3.04
C GLY A 28 5.03 -0.38 -3.10
N TRP A 29 4.90 -1.70 -3.18
CA TRP A 29 6.02 -2.62 -3.36
C TRP A 29 6.80 -2.37 -4.68
N PRO A 30 8.13 -2.60 -4.71
CA PRO A 30 9.00 -2.95 -3.60
C PRO A 30 9.42 -1.74 -2.76
N PHE A 31 9.60 -1.97 -1.47
CA PHE A 31 10.14 -0.97 -0.53
C PHE A 31 11.03 -1.65 0.52
N ASP A 32 11.98 -0.91 1.07
CA ASP A 32 12.86 -1.34 2.14
C ASP A 32 12.53 -0.67 3.49
N THR A 33 13.36 -0.91 4.51
CA THR A 33 13.16 -0.34 5.85
C THR A 33 13.29 1.18 5.86
N LEU A 34 14.19 1.75 5.07
CA LEU A 34 14.38 3.20 4.99
C LEU A 34 13.17 3.87 4.30
N ASP A 35 12.60 3.22 3.29
CA ASP A 35 11.35 3.67 2.67
C ASP A 35 10.20 3.70 3.68
N ILE A 36 10.10 2.68 4.55
CA ILE A 36 9.07 2.64 5.62
C ILE A 36 9.32 3.72 6.67
N GLU A 37 10.56 3.91 7.12
CA GLU A 37 10.91 4.95 8.10
C GLU A 37 10.56 6.35 7.58
N ARG A 38 10.90 6.65 6.33
CA ARG A 38 10.53 7.91 5.68
C ARG A 38 9.03 8.05 5.47
N PHE A 39 8.36 6.95 5.17
CA PHE A 39 6.92 6.95 4.93
C PHE A 39 6.13 7.09 6.23
N THR A 40 6.65 6.67 7.38
CA THR A 40 5.94 6.72 8.67
C THR A 40 6.27 7.96 9.51
N ALA A 41 7.34 8.69 9.17
CA ALA A 41 7.67 10.01 9.71
C ALA A 41 6.62 11.08 9.35
#